data_AF-A0A239GS72-F1
#
_entry.id   AF-A0A239GS72-F1
#
_cell.length_a   1.000
_cell.length_b   1.000
_cell.length_c   1.000
_cell.angle_alpha   90.00
_cell.angle_beta   90.00
_cell.angle_gamma   90.00
#
_symmetry.space_group_name_H-M   'P 1'
#
loop_
_entity.id
_entity.type
_entity.pdbx_description
1 polymer ?
#
loop_
_entity_poly.entity_id
_entity_poly.type
_entity_poly.pdbx_seq_one_letter_code
_entity_poly.pdbx_strand_id
1 'polypeptide(L)'
;MDSTARTEPSDRHEPPDREPSGRGEPPAPVSRRGFLGRTAVAGSATVAAGAMLGGSGAGPSGQAVAAAGDPDAGAPAAQAAPLDQRREMLLQVARAGAVYPIEISGFGESARGADRVTAARLLAAERRLAPERLARARAGADALIAQGLLGVPQGRLLAGIGRHAAQAGEADQRNLRAFVALGVATVAPHFDPAEDAMAEVWLGGLARQHRLGQQPQPISSRN
;
A
#
# COMPACT_ATOMS: atom_id res chain seq x y z
N MET A 1 12.09 -50.60 55.47
CA MET A 1 13.54 -50.66 55.24
C MET A 1 13.82 -51.96 54.53
N ASP A 2 13.94 -51.95 53.21
CA ASP A 2 15.15 -52.44 52.55
C ASP A 2 15.16 -52.04 51.08
N SER A 3 16.34 -51.64 50.61
CA SER A 3 16.63 -51.23 49.24
C SER A 3 16.81 -52.45 48.36
N THR A 4 16.47 -52.35 47.08
CA THR A 4 17.43 -52.74 46.03
C THR A 4 17.05 -52.08 44.71
N ALA A 5 18.04 -51.37 44.20
CA ALA A 5 18.06 -50.75 42.91
C ALA A 5 18.46 -51.74 41.82
N ARG A 6 18.34 -51.25 40.57
CA ARG A 6 19.24 -51.51 39.43
C ARG A 6 18.75 -52.55 38.41
N THR A 7 18.53 -52.12 37.17
CA THR A 7 19.48 -52.26 36.04
C THR A 7 18.70 -52.14 34.72
N GLU A 8 18.94 -51.07 33.95
CA GLU A 8 18.60 -51.01 32.52
C GLU A 8 19.46 -52.00 31.71
N PRO A 9 18.96 -52.46 30.56
CA PRO A 9 19.83 -52.46 29.39
C PRO A 9 19.18 -51.83 28.16
N SER A 10 19.96 -50.91 27.58
CA SER A 10 20.13 -50.64 26.15
C SER A 10 19.37 -51.54 25.18
N ASP A 11 18.56 -50.92 24.32
CA ASP A 11 18.42 -51.42 22.95
C ASP A 11 18.68 -50.34 21.90
N ARG A 12 19.86 -50.52 21.33
CA ARG A 12 20.39 -50.23 19.99
C ARG A 12 19.63 -49.27 19.09
N HIS A 13 20.34 -48.18 18.86
CA HIS A 13 20.43 -47.40 17.64
C HIS A 13 20.71 -48.28 16.41
N GLU A 14 19.85 -48.23 15.40
CA GLU A 14 20.13 -48.71 14.04
C GLU A 14 19.53 -47.72 13.04
N PRO A 15 20.33 -46.87 12.37
CA PRO A 15 19.89 -46.10 11.21
C PRO A 15 20.14 -46.90 9.92
N PRO A 16 19.12 -47.12 9.06
CA PRO A 16 19.36 -47.72 7.75
C PRO A 16 19.97 -46.70 6.78
N ASP A 17 21.13 -47.08 6.28
CA ASP A 17 21.57 -47.02 4.88
C ASP A 17 21.52 -45.68 4.13
N ARG A 18 22.72 -45.11 4.01
CA ARG A 18 23.15 -44.30 2.87
C ARG A 18 23.28 -45.19 1.62
N GLU A 19 22.78 -44.68 0.49
CA GLU A 19 23.46 -44.51 -0.82
C GLU A 19 22.40 -44.36 -1.96
N PRO A 20 22.73 -43.92 -3.20
CA PRO A 20 23.85 -43.10 -3.67
C PRO A 20 23.43 -41.93 -4.62
N SER A 21 24.33 -40.95 -4.74
CA SER A 21 24.72 -40.25 -5.98
C SER A 21 23.72 -40.10 -7.14
N GLY A 22 22.92 -39.02 -7.09
CA GLY A 22 22.27 -38.44 -8.27
C GLY A 22 23.20 -37.43 -8.95
N ARG A 23 23.70 -37.79 -10.13
CA ARG A 23 24.56 -36.98 -11.00
C ARG A 23 23.86 -35.71 -11.46
N GLY A 24 24.66 -34.68 -11.69
CA GLY A 24 24.23 -33.34 -12.05
C GLY A 24 23.44 -33.25 -13.34
N GLU A 25 22.38 -32.45 -13.27
CA GLU A 25 21.67 -31.93 -14.41
C GLU A 25 21.80 -30.39 -14.34
N PRO A 26 22.43 -29.74 -15.33
CA PRO A 26 22.52 -28.29 -15.35
C PRO A 26 21.12 -27.70 -15.58
N PRO A 27 20.70 -26.67 -14.82
CA PRO A 27 19.42 -26.03 -15.08
C PRO A 27 19.42 -25.37 -16.47
N ALA A 28 18.37 -25.66 -17.22
CA ALA A 28 18.13 -25.16 -18.57
C ALA A 28 18.24 -23.61 -18.65
N PRO A 29 18.74 -23.05 -19.77
CA PRO A 29 18.79 -21.61 -19.96
C PRO A 29 17.38 -21.04 -20.04
N VAL A 30 17.03 -20.18 -19.07
CA VAL A 30 15.84 -19.35 -19.11
C VAL A 30 15.90 -18.41 -20.32
N SER A 31 15.07 -18.70 -21.31
CA SER A 31 14.82 -17.83 -22.46
C SER A 31 14.27 -16.49 -21.98
N ARG A 32 15.09 -15.44 -22.03
CA ARG A 32 14.63 -14.05 -21.99
C ARG A 32 13.90 -13.76 -23.30
N ARG A 33 12.61 -14.07 -23.34
CA ARG A 33 11.74 -13.66 -24.44
C ARG A 33 11.35 -12.20 -24.22
N GLY A 34 11.73 -11.37 -25.19
CA GLY A 34 11.72 -9.92 -25.10
C GLY A 34 10.34 -9.31 -24.89
N PHE A 35 10.33 -8.25 -24.10
CA PHE A 35 9.22 -7.30 -24.02
C PHE A 35 9.49 -6.18 -25.03
N LEU A 36 9.17 -6.45 -26.30
CA LEU A 36 9.11 -5.44 -27.36
C LEU A 36 7.67 -4.92 -27.43
N GLY A 37 7.51 -3.65 -27.05
CA GLY A 37 6.64 -2.67 -27.70
C GLY A 37 5.16 -3.02 -27.89
N ARG A 38 4.31 -2.39 -27.08
CA ARG A 38 3.06 -1.79 -27.58
C ARG A 38 2.83 -0.43 -26.92
N THR A 39 3.24 0.59 -27.64
CA THR A 39 2.71 1.95 -27.54
C THR A 39 1.26 1.95 -28.06
N ALA A 40 0.30 2.25 -27.21
CA ALA A 40 -1.05 2.69 -27.62
C ALA A 40 -1.22 4.11 -27.05
N VAL A 41 -0.90 5.12 -27.88
CA VAL A 41 -1.85 6.01 -28.54
C VAL A 41 -2.70 6.80 -27.55
N ALA A 42 -2.29 8.07 -27.40
CA ALA A 42 -3.05 9.13 -26.76
C ALA A 42 -4.40 9.31 -27.48
N GLY A 43 -5.49 9.12 -26.74
CA GLY A 43 -6.82 9.55 -27.12
C GLY A 43 -7.22 10.74 -26.26
N SER A 44 -7.18 11.93 -26.85
CA SER A 44 -7.76 13.14 -26.27
C SER A 44 -9.28 12.97 -26.17
N ALA A 45 -9.85 13.22 -24.99
CA ALA A 45 -11.28 13.43 -24.81
C ALA A 45 -11.52 14.78 -24.14
N THR A 46 -12.11 15.66 -24.92
CA THR A 46 -12.65 16.98 -24.61
C THR A 46 -13.64 16.95 -23.44
N VAL A 47 -13.46 17.82 -22.46
CA VAL A 47 -14.51 18.15 -21.49
C VAL A 47 -15.44 19.19 -22.13
N ALA A 48 -16.66 18.77 -22.45
CA ALA A 48 -17.74 19.68 -22.82
C ALA A 48 -18.28 20.36 -21.56
N ALA A 49 -18.06 21.67 -21.44
CA ALA A 49 -18.70 22.51 -20.43
C ALA A 49 -20.14 22.81 -20.87
N GLY A 50 -21.12 22.14 -20.26
CA GLY A 50 -22.54 22.49 -20.38
C GLY A 50 -22.93 23.48 -19.29
N ALA A 51 -22.78 24.78 -19.56
CA ALA A 51 -23.41 25.82 -18.75
C ALA A 51 -24.84 26.04 -19.27
N MET A 52 -25.83 25.67 -18.45
CA MET A 52 -27.24 25.96 -18.71
C MET A 52 -27.49 27.47 -18.60
N LEU A 53 -28.05 28.01 -19.68
CA LEU A 53 -28.65 29.33 -19.81
C LEU A 53 -29.64 29.61 -18.66
N GLY A 54 -29.43 30.71 -17.96
CA GLY A 54 -30.41 31.31 -17.05
C GLY A 54 -30.64 32.78 -17.41
N GLY A 55 -31.72 33.01 -18.17
CA GLY A 55 -32.57 34.22 -18.22
C GLY A 55 -31.96 35.61 -18.07
N SER A 56 -31.91 36.35 -19.19
CA SER A 56 -31.86 37.81 -19.24
C SER A 56 -33.17 38.44 -18.76
N GLY A 57 -33.07 39.48 -17.92
CA GLY A 57 -34.15 40.42 -17.62
C GLY A 57 -33.54 41.76 -17.21
N ALA A 58 -33.74 42.78 -18.04
CA ALA A 58 -33.11 44.10 -17.99
C ALA A 58 -33.73 45.08 -16.97
N GLY A 59 -32.92 46.00 -16.44
CA GLY A 59 -33.36 47.22 -15.74
C GLY A 59 -32.16 48.09 -15.29
N PRO A 60 -32.21 49.44 -15.37
CA PRO A 60 -31.06 50.26 -15.75
C PRO A 60 -30.26 50.91 -14.60
N SER A 61 -28.99 51.16 -14.92
CA SER A 61 -28.13 52.31 -14.57
C SER A 61 -28.36 53.04 -13.24
N GLY A 62 -27.51 52.71 -12.26
CA GLY A 62 -27.18 53.58 -11.13
C GLY A 62 -25.67 53.47 -10.85
N GLN A 63 -24.93 54.56 -11.08
CA GLN A 63 -23.51 54.69 -10.74
C GLN A 63 -23.29 54.40 -9.25
N ALA A 64 -22.39 53.46 -8.95
CA ALA A 64 -21.73 53.39 -7.65
C ALA A 64 -20.22 53.20 -7.88
N VAL A 65 -19.52 54.24 -7.47
CA VAL A 65 -18.08 54.40 -7.26
C VAL A 65 -17.33 53.13 -6.85
N ALA A 66 -16.11 53.04 -7.38
CA ALA A 66 -15.10 52.04 -7.11
C ALA A 66 -14.89 51.78 -5.61
N ALA A 67 -14.92 50.51 -5.25
CA ALA A 67 -14.12 49.96 -4.15
C ALA A 67 -13.30 48.82 -4.74
N ALA A 68 -12.01 49.07 -4.95
CA ALA A 68 -11.02 48.02 -5.10
C ALA A 68 -10.94 47.31 -3.74
N GLY A 69 -11.69 46.21 -3.62
CA GLY A 69 -11.59 45.27 -2.52
C GLY A 69 -10.88 44.02 -3.03
N ASP A 70 -9.72 43.72 -2.45
CA ASP A 70 -8.99 42.47 -2.62
C ASP A 70 -9.93 41.25 -2.59
N PRO A 71 -9.85 40.32 -3.56
CA PRO A 71 -10.33 38.97 -3.36
C PRO A 71 -9.23 38.14 -2.68
N ASP A 72 -8.74 38.59 -1.52
CA ASP A 72 -8.06 37.71 -0.55
C ASP A 72 -8.97 37.53 0.68
N ALA A 73 -10.26 37.31 0.41
CA ALA A 73 -11.13 36.67 1.38
C ALA A 73 -10.76 35.18 1.35
N GLY A 74 -9.69 34.85 2.09
CA GLY A 74 -9.32 33.48 2.42
C GLY A 74 -10.55 32.73 2.87
N ALA A 75 -11.10 31.91 1.97
CA ALA A 75 -12.13 30.96 2.31
C ALA A 75 -11.60 30.16 3.49
N PRO A 76 -12.31 30.10 4.63
CA PRO A 76 -11.85 29.32 5.75
C PRO A 76 -11.68 27.90 5.23
N ALA A 77 -10.44 27.39 5.30
CA ALA A 77 -10.14 26.01 4.97
C ALA A 77 -11.12 25.18 5.80
N ALA A 78 -12.11 24.59 5.11
CA ALA A 78 -13.12 23.76 5.77
C ALA A 78 -12.34 22.75 6.59
N GLN A 79 -12.47 22.84 7.92
CA GLN A 79 -11.81 21.92 8.83
C GLN A 79 -12.26 20.53 8.41
N ALA A 80 -11.35 19.79 7.79
CA ALA A 80 -11.65 18.46 7.32
C ALA A 80 -12.12 17.66 8.54
N ALA A 81 -13.31 17.08 8.43
CA ALA A 81 -13.85 16.24 9.50
C ALA A 81 -12.78 15.21 9.92
N PRO A 82 -12.66 14.90 11.22
CA PRO A 82 -11.70 13.90 11.69
C PRO A 82 -11.85 12.61 10.89
N LEU A 83 -10.74 12.08 10.40
CA LEU A 83 -10.75 10.80 9.71
C LEU A 83 -11.03 9.69 10.72
N ASP A 84 -11.67 8.62 10.26
CA ASP A 84 -11.73 7.41 11.06
C ASP A 84 -10.34 6.75 11.12
N GLN A 85 -10.08 5.99 12.19
CA GLN A 85 -8.78 5.36 12.45
C GLN A 85 -8.30 4.43 11.31
N ARG A 86 -9.23 3.81 10.55
CA ARG A 86 -8.85 2.93 9.44
C ARG A 86 -8.26 3.73 8.29
N ARG A 87 -8.85 4.88 7.98
CA ARG A 87 -8.32 5.80 6.97
C ARG A 87 -7.00 6.41 7.40
N GLU A 88 -6.83 6.73 8.68
CA GLU A 88 -5.54 7.17 9.22
C GLU A 88 -4.46 6.10 9.04
N MET A 89 -4.77 4.84 9.38
CA MET A 89 -3.87 3.70 9.15
C MET A 89 -3.52 3.53 7.67
N LEU A 90 -4.50 3.64 6.76
CA LEU A 90 -4.26 3.59 5.31
C LEU A 90 -3.32 4.69 4.84
N LEU A 91 -3.55 5.94 5.25
CA LEU A 91 -2.69 7.06 4.88
C LEU A 91 -1.28 6.90 5.46
N GLN A 92 -1.15 6.44 6.70
CA GLN A 92 0.15 6.17 7.32
C GLN A 92 0.94 5.10 6.54
N VAL A 93 0.29 3.99 6.19
CA VAL A 93 0.94 2.92 5.42
C VAL A 93 1.25 3.35 3.99
N ALA A 94 0.34 4.06 3.32
CA ALA A 94 0.59 4.59 1.98
C ALA A 94 1.79 5.55 1.96
N ARG A 95 1.94 6.42 2.97
CA ARG A 95 3.13 7.29 3.11
C ARG A 95 4.41 6.48 3.30
N ALA A 96 4.37 5.46 4.16
CA ALA A 96 5.52 4.59 4.38
C ALA A 96 5.89 3.79 3.12
N GLY A 97 4.91 3.32 2.36
CA GLY A 97 5.10 2.58 1.11
C GLY A 97 5.54 3.45 -0.07
N ALA A 98 5.25 4.76 -0.06
CA ALA A 98 5.68 5.67 -1.12
C ALA A 98 7.20 5.87 -1.18
N VAL A 99 7.90 5.59 -0.07
CA VAL A 99 9.36 5.76 0.09
C VAL A 99 10.09 4.41 0.30
N TYR A 100 9.38 3.29 0.22
CA TYR A 100 9.92 1.98 0.58
C TYR A 100 9.16 0.83 -0.11
N PRO A 101 9.82 -0.20 -0.68
CA PRO A 101 11.28 -0.39 -0.84
C PRO A 101 11.84 0.28 -2.10
N ILE A 102 10.98 0.84 -2.95
CA ILE A 102 11.35 1.60 -4.14
C ILE A 102 10.57 2.91 -4.08
N GLU A 103 11.25 4.04 -4.22
CA GLU A 103 10.56 5.33 -4.29
C GLU A 103 9.66 5.37 -5.52
N ILE A 104 8.39 5.68 -5.30
CA ILE A 104 7.46 5.94 -6.39
C ILE A 104 7.80 7.32 -6.97
N SER A 105 8.56 7.30 -8.06
CA SER A 105 8.93 8.50 -8.81
C SER A 105 7.72 9.15 -9.46
N GLY A 106 7.79 10.47 -9.64
CA GLY A 106 7.06 11.31 -10.60
C GLY A 106 5.78 10.75 -11.22
N PHE A 107 5.87 9.77 -12.12
CA PHE A 107 4.77 9.39 -13.03
C PHE A 107 4.12 10.62 -13.69
N GLY A 108 4.90 11.66 -13.97
CA GLY A 108 4.42 12.95 -14.52
C GLY A 108 3.86 13.94 -13.48
N GLU A 109 3.83 13.59 -12.20
CA GLU A 109 3.37 14.47 -11.11
C GLU A 109 4.54 15.17 -10.39
N SER A 110 4.32 16.44 -10.03
CA SER A 110 5.34 17.32 -9.43
C SER A 110 5.60 17.07 -7.93
N ALA A 111 4.64 16.53 -7.19
CA ALA A 111 4.78 16.22 -5.77
C ALA A 111 5.57 14.93 -5.54
N ARG A 112 6.33 14.80 -4.43
CA ARG A 112 6.98 13.53 -4.07
C ARG A 112 5.95 12.49 -3.65
N GLY A 113 6.30 11.21 -3.71
CA GLY A 113 5.36 10.09 -3.46
C GLY A 113 4.62 10.19 -2.12
N ALA A 114 5.28 10.60 -1.04
CA ALA A 114 4.63 10.75 0.27
C ALA A 114 3.66 11.95 0.33
N ASP A 115 3.98 13.06 -0.37
CA ASP A 115 3.16 14.28 -0.40
C ASP A 115 1.84 14.08 -1.17
N ARG A 116 1.83 13.09 -2.06
CA ARG A 116 0.63 12.65 -2.78
C ARG A 116 -0.39 11.95 -1.90
N VAL A 117 0.00 11.45 -0.73
CA VAL A 117 -0.87 10.64 0.13
C VAL A 117 -1.81 11.55 0.92
N THR A 118 -2.95 11.84 0.29
CA THR A 118 -4.01 12.72 0.80
C THR A 118 -5.31 11.95 1.03
N ALA A 119 -6.13 12.45 1.96
CA ALA A 119 -7.47 11.91 2.21
C ALA A 119 -8.34 11.90 0.94
N ALA A 120 -8.25 12.95 0.11
CA ALA A 120 -9.00 13.04 -1.14
C ALA A 120 -8.64 11.92 -2.12
N ARG A 121 -7.35 11.58 -2.25
CA ARG A 121 -6.90 10.47 -3.10
C ARG A 121 -7.29 9.11 -2.54
N LEU A 122 -7.25 8.94 -1.23
CA LEU A 122 -7.76 7.73 -0.58
C LEU A 122 -9.24 7.54 -0.88
N LEU A 123 -10.07 8.57 -0.68
CA LEU A 123 -11.50 8.50 -0.98
C LEU A 123 -11.77 8.23 -2.47
N ALA A 124 -10.95 8.78 -3.38
CA ALA A 124 -11.05 8.48 -4.80
C ALA A 124 -10.70 7.01 -5.12
N ALA A 125 -9.69 6.44 -4.45
CA ALA A 125 -9.33 5.04 -4.59
C ALA A 125 -10.39 4.11 -3.98
N GLU A 126 -10.97 4.45 -2.82
CA GLU A 126 -12.08 3.70 -2.20
C GLU A 126 -13.28 3.57 -3.14
N ARG A 127 -13.64 4.65 -3.87
CA ARG A 127 -14.78 4.64 -4.81
C ARG A 127 -14.60 3.70 -6.01
N ARG A 128 -13.37 3.26 -6.29
CA ARG A 128 -13.07 2.32 -7.38
C ARG A 128 -13.18 0.85 -6.96
N LEU A 129 -13.30 0.57 -5.66
CA LEU A 129 -13.38 -0.79 -5.14
C LEU A 129 -14.82 -1.30 -5.08
N ALA A 130 -14.98 -2.59 -5.40
CA ALA A 130 -16.19 -3.33 -5.05
C ALA A 130 -16.37 -3.39 -3.51
N PRO A 131 -17.62 -3.44 -3.00
CA PRO A 131 -17.89 -3.43 -1.56
C PRO A 131 -17.17 -4.54 -0.79
N GLU A 132 -17.08 -5.77 -1.33
CA GLU A 132 -16.40 -6.86 -0.62
C GLU A 132 -14.89 -6.61 -0.50
N ARG A 133 -14.28 -6.02 -1.54
CA ARG A 133 -12.85 -5.73 -1.52
C ARG A 133 -12.53 -4.56 -0.60
N LEU A 134 -13.40 -3.55 -0.54
CA LEU A 134 -13.30 -2.48 0.46
C LEU A 134 -13.44 -3.02 1.89
N ALA A 135 -14.35 -3.97 2.13
CA ALA A 135 -14.48 -4.63 3.43
C ALA A 135 -13.20 -5.38 3.83
N ARG A 136 -12.55 -6.08 2.90
CA ARG A 136 -11.24 -6.74 3.14
C ARG A 136 -10.13 -5.73 3.45
N ALA A 137 -10.06 -4.63 2.71
CA ALA A 137 -9.09 -3.57 2.98
C ALA A 137 -9.28 -2.98 4.38
N ARG A 138 -10.53 -2.76 4.80
CA ARG A 138 -10.87 -2.31 6.16
C ARG A 138 -10.49 -3.34 7.23
N ALA A 139 -10.74 -4.63 6.99
CA ALA A 139 -10.31 -5.70 7.90
C ALA A 139 -8.78 -5.77 8.03
N GLY A 140 -8.04 -5.52 6.94
CA GLY A 140 -6.59 -5.40 6.97
C GLY A 140 -6.12 -4.21 7.83
N ALA A 141 -6.79 -3.06 7.70
CA ALA A 141 -6.51 -1.90 8.57
C ALA A 141 -6.77 -2.23 10.04
N ASP A 142 -7.91 -2.85 10.35
CA ASP A 142 -8.30 -3.24 11.71
C ASP A 142 -7.26 -4.20 12.33
N ALA A 143 -6.74 -5.15 11.56
CA ALA A 143 -5.72 -6.08 12.03
C ALA A 143 -4.39 -5.38 12.41
N LEU A 144 -3.99 -4.35 11.66
CA LEU A 144 -2.80 -3.56 11.98
C LEU A 144 -3.03 -2.62 13.17
N ILE A 145 -4.25 -2.06 13.29
CA ILE A 145 -4.65 -1.22 14.43
C ILE A 145 -4.67 -2.06 15.72
N ALA A 146 -5.23 -3.27 15.67
CA ALA A 146 -5.27 -4.21 16.79
C ALA A 146 -3.85 -4.62 17.27
N GLN A 147 -2.86 -4.56 16.39
CA GLN A 147 -1.44 -4.76 16.72
C GLN A 147 -0.76 -3.51 17.30
N GLY A 148 -1.49 -2.41 17.47
CA GLY A 148 -0.98 -1.15 17.99
C GLY A 148 -0.02 -0.44 17.02
N LEU A 149 -0.20 -0.62 15.70
CA LEU A 149 0.68 -0.02 14.69
C LEU A 149 0.23 1.39 14.25
N LEU A 150 -0.92 1.88 14.72
CA LEU A 150 -1.35 3.25 14.42
C LEU A 150 -0.49 4.25 15.19
N GLY A 151 0.01 5.28 14.51
CA GLY A 151 0.84 6.34 15.09
C GLY A 151 2.28 5.94 15.43
N VAL A 152 2.70 4.70 15.15
CA VAL A 152 4.08 4.27 15.45
C VAL A 152 5.09 4.80 14.43
N PRO A 153 6.38 4.93 14.80
CA PRO A 153 7.43 5.34 13.86
C PRO A 153 7.50 4.41 12.64
N GLN A 154 7.82 4.98 11.47
CA GLN A 154 7.78 4.27 10.18
C GLN A 154 8.55 2.94 10.18
N GLY A 155 9.77 2.88 10.74
CA GLY A 155 10.54 1.63 10.79
C GLY A 155 9.81 0.52 11.58
N ARG A 156 9.17 0.89 12.70
CA ARG A 156 8.36 -0.03 13.51
C ARG A 156 7.08 -0.45 12.79
N LEU A 157 6.47 0.48 12.05
CA LEU A 157 5.31 0.19 11.20
C LEU A 157 5.65 -0.84 10.13
N LEU A 158 6.71 -0.59 9.34
CA LEU A 158 7.14 -1.49 8.26
C LEU A 158 7.55 -2.86 8.81
N ALA A 159 8.28 -2.90 9.93
CA ALA A 159 8.64 -4.15 10.60
C ALA A 159 7.39 -4.92 11.10
N GLY A 160 6.40 -4.21 11.65
CA GLY A 160 5.12 -4.79 12.08
C GLY A 160 4.34 -5.39 10.92
N ILE A 161 4.25 -4.68 9.79
CA ILE A 161 3.62 -5.17 8.57
C ILE A 161 4.36 -6.39 8.01
N GLY A 162 5.70 -6.36 7.97
CA GLY A 162 6.51 -7.49 7.51
C GLY A 162 6.33 -8.74 8.37
N ARG A 163 6.25 -8.58 9.69
CA ARG A 163 5.91 -9.66 10.61
C ARG A 163 4.51 -10.20 10.35
N HIS A 164 3.52 -9.32 10.25
CA HIS A 164 2.13 -9.73 9.99
C HIS A 164 2.03 -10.48 8.65
N ALA A 165 2.65 -9.97 7.58
CA ALA A 165 2.70 -10.62 6.27
C ALA A 165 3.40 -11.99 6.30
N ALA A 166 4.41 -12.18 7.15
CA ALA A 166 5.13 -13.44 7.28
C ALA A 166 4.39 -14.51 8.09
N GLN A 167 3.45 -14.10 8.96
CA GLN A 167 2.80 -14.98 9.95
C GLN A 167 1.29 -15.13 9.72
N ALA A 168 0.68 -14.24 8.94
CA ALA A 168 -0.75 -14.24 8.65
C ALA A 168 -1.18 -15.52 7.92
N GLY A 169 -2.32 -16.06 8.35
CA GLY A 169 -3.04 -17.09 7.59
C GLY A 169 -3.62 -16.54 6.29
N GLU A 170 -4.13 -17.44 5.45
CA GLU A 170 -4.64 -17.12 4.11
C GLU A 170 -5.69 -15.99 4.07
N ALA A 171 -6.61 -15.96 5.04
CA ALA A 171 -7.64 -14.93 5.11
C ALA A 171 -7.04 -13.55 5.43
N ASP A 172 -6.16 -13.47 6.42
CA ASP A 172 -5.49 -12.24 6.83
C ASP A 172 -4.55 -11.73 5.74
N GLN A 173 -3.87 -12.63 5.02
CA GLN A 173 -3.07 -12.23 3.86
C GLN A 173 -3.92 -11.58 2.76
N ARG A 174 -5.11 -12.11 2.45
CA ARG A 174 -6.02 -11.49 1.48
C ARG A 174 -6.50 -10.11 1.95
N ASN A 175 -6.80 -9.97 3.24
CA ASN A 175 -7.17 -8.68 3.82
C ASN A 175 -6.02 -7.66 3.72
N LEU A 176 -4.80 -8.10 4.06
CA LEU A 176 -3.60 -7.28 4.00
C LEU A 176 -3.25 -6.88 2.57
N ARG A 177 -3.38 -7.77 1.59
CA ARG A 177 -3.16 -7.46 0.16
C ARG A 177 -4.16 -6.42 -0.34
N ALA A 178 -5.45 -6.58 -0.05
CA ALA A 178 -6.48 -5.59 -0.41
C ALA A 178 -6.20 -4.23 0.23
N PHE A 179 -5.77 -4.21 1.50
CA PHE A 179 -5.39 -3.00 2.22
C PHE A 179 -4.18 -2.29 1.58
N VAL A 180 -3.11 -3.04 1.26
CA VAL A 180 -1.92 -2.47 0.63
C VAL A 180 -2.19 -2.02 -0.79
N ALA A 181 -2.98 -2.77 -1.58
CA ALA A 181 -3.37 -2.38 -2.94
C ALA A 181 -4.11 -1.04 -2.95
N LEU A 182 -5.01 -0.82 -1.98
CA LEU A 182 -5.67 0.47 -1.78
C LEU A 182 -4.66 1.58 -1.41
N GLY A 183 -3.69 1.27 -0.56
CA GLY A 183 -2.59 2.19 -0.25
C GLY A 183 -1.76 2.58 -1.47
N VAL A 184 -1.40 1.62 -2.33
CA VAL A 184 -0.66 1.86 -3.59
C VAL A 184 -1.46 2.75 -4.53
N ALA A 185 -2.74 2.44 -4.75
CA ALA A 185 -3.62 3.26 -5.59
C ALA A 185 -3.85 4.67 -5.03
N THR A 186 -3.71 4.86 -3.71
CA THR A 186 -3.75 6.19 -3.08
C THR A 186 -2.51 7.03 -3.41
N VAL A 187 -1.33 6.40 -3.44
CA VAL A 187 -0.07 7.07 -3.82
C VAL A 187 -0.05 7.38 -5.32
N ALA A 188 -0.45 6.40 -6.12
CA ALA A 188 -0.30 6.38 -7.56
C ALA A 188 -1.63 5.96 -8.22
N PRO A 189 -2.46 6.93 -8.64
CA PRO A 189 -3.83 6.68 -9.11
C PRO A 189 -3.96 5.79 -10.35
N HIS A 190 -2.89 5.58 -11.11
CA HIS A 190 -2.92 4.71 -12.29
C HIS A 190 -2.94 3.21 -11.93
N PHE A 191 -2.58 2.83 -10.70
CA PHE A 191 -2.76 1.46 -10.25
C PHE A 191 -4.24 1.18 -9.97
N ASP A 192 -4.66 -0.05 -10.25
CA ASP A 192 -5.98 -0.53 -9.89
C ASP A 192 -5.99 -1.07 -8.44
N PRO A 193 -6.77 -0.48 -7.51
CA PRO A 193 -6.90 -1.04 -6.16
C PRO A 193 -7.53 -2.44 -6.16
N ALA A 194 -8.15 -2.88 -7.26
CA ALA A 194 -8.64 -4.24 -7.46
C ALA A 194 -7.55 -5.29 -7.76
N GLU A 195 -6.33 -4.86 -8.09
CA GLU A 195 -5.21 -5.76 -8.41
C GLU A 195 -4.26 -5.95 -7.22
N ASP A 196 -3.72 -7.16 -7.08
CA ASP A 196 -2.86 -7.54 -5.95
C ASP A 196 -1.36 -7.48 -6.29
N ALA A 197 -0.98 -7.39 -7.56
CA ALA A 197 0.41 -7.59 -8.01
C ALA A 197 1.43 -6.70 -7.27
N MET A 198 1.16 -5.39 -7.17
CA MET A 198 2.05 -4.47 -6.45
C MET A 198 2.04 -4.71 -4.94
N ALA A 199 0.88 -5.06 -4.36
CA ALA A 199 0.77 -5.38 -2.95
C ALA A 199 1.57 -6.64 -2.59
N GLU A 200 1.55 -7.65 -3.45
CA GLU A 200 2.29 -8.90 -3.28
C GLU A 200 3.81 -8.69 -3.33
N VAL A 201 4.30 -7.88 -4.27
CA VAL A 201 5.72 -7.52 -4.34
C VAL A 201 6.15 -6.80 -3.05
N TRP A 202 5.35 -5.82 -2.61
CA TRP A 202 5.64 -5.02 -1.43
C TRP A 202 5.65 -5.85 -0.14
N LEU A 203 4.57 -6.60 0.09
CA LEU A 203 4.42 -7.49 1.25
C LEU A 203 5.43 -8.63 1.23
N GLY A 204 5.73 -9.19 0.06
CA GLY A 204 6.76 -10.21 -0.11
C GLY A 204 8.15 -9.71 0.29
N GLY A 205 8.49 -8.48 -0.09
CA GLY A 205 9.73 -7.81 0.32
C GLY A 205 9.83 -7.64 1.83
N LEU A 206 8.80 -7.10 2.46
CA LEU A 206 8.75 -6.89 3.91
C LEU A 206 8.78 -8.21 4.70
N ALA A 207 8.01 -9.21 4.26
CA ALA A 207 7.99 -10.52 4.88
C ALA A 207 9.35 -11.22 4.76
N ARG A 208 10.04 -11.06 3.62
CA ARG A 208 11.39 -11.58 3.43
C ARG A 208 12.39 -10.93 4.40
N GLN A 209 12.36 -9.62 4.57
CA GLN A 209 13.24 -8.95 5.52
C GLN A 209 12.99 -9.39 6.96
N HIS A 210 11.73 -9.51 7.35
CA HIS A 210 11.37 -10.04 8.66
C HIS A 210 11.95 -11.45 8.88
N ARG A 211 11.82 -12.36 7.92
CA ARG A 211 12.41 -13.71 7.99
C ARG A 211 13.93 -13.71 8.08
N LEU A 212 14.59 -12.69 7.52
CA LEU A 212 16.04 -12.50 7.60
C LEU A 212 16.50 -11.73 8.85
N GLY A 213 15.59 -11.35 9.75
CA GLY A 213 15.91 -10.54 10.93
C GLY A 213 16.35 -9.11 10.60
N GLN A 214 16.04 -8.62 9.41
CA GLN A 214 16.42 -7.29 8.94
C GLN A 214 15.29 -6.28 9.22
N GLN A 215 15.65 -5.08 9.65
CA GLN A 215 14.69 -3.98 9.77
C GLN A 215 14.56 -3.22 8.44
N PRO A 216 13.33 -2.93 7.97
CA PRO A 216 13.11 -2.06 6.82
C PRO A 216 13.67 -0.66 7.11
N GLN A 217 14.61 -0.22 6.29
CA GLN A 217 15.20 1.12 6.35
C GLN A 217 14.55 1.99 5.27
N PRO A 218 14.04 3.20 5.59
CA PRO A 218 13.58 4.13 4.57
C PRO A 218 14.74 4.48 3.62
N ILE A 219 14.43 4.69 2.34
CA ILE A 219 15.42 5.19 1.40
C ILE A 219 15.80 6.60 1.86
N SER A 220 17.07 6.80 2.20
CA SER A 220 17.58 8.13 2.50
C SER A 220 17.53 8.94 1.20
N SER A 221 16.81 10.06 1.20
CA SER A 221 16.82 11.00 0.09
C SER A 221 18.27 11.47 -0.08
N ARG A 222 18.92 11.10 -1.19
CA ARG A 222 20.17 11.78 -1.56
C ARG A 222 19.81 13.23 -1.89
N ASN A 223 20.37 14.15 -1.11
CA ASN A 223 20.40 15.57 -1.43
C ASN A 223 21.20 15.81 -2.71
#